data_AF-A0A430AF63-F1
#
_entry.id   AF-A0A430AF63-F1
#
_cell.length_a   1.000
_cell.length_b   1.000
_cell.length_c   1.000
_cell.angle_alpha   90.00
_cell.angle_beta   90.00
_cell.angle_gamma   90.00
#
_symmetry.space_group_name_H-M   'P 1'
#
loop_
_entity.id
_entity.type
_entity.pdbx_description
1 polymer ?
#
loop_
_entity_poly.entity_id
_entity_poly.type
_entity_poly.pdbx_seq_one_letter_code
_entity_poly.pdbx_strand_id
1 'polypeptide(L)'
;MGKQFFTAHEVIQQVHGLHSLSTLNKWANFIQKECDYTFQYEYIPFVSHGRKGQTKHHRKTRVLSTEEIQKLQEVAHLIPKIGRNKALRQLFDVHEKVDLMKHHELINFITEIFNEKLIERDKIIHVLVRQYNDLDKRLIDLSHRVKQIEKTYVPDSDNTSSGWFRRKR
;
A
#
# COMPACT_ATOMS: atom_id res chain seq x y z
N MET A 1 18.52 1.50 -18.30
CA MET A 1 19.15 2.42 -17.32
C MET A 1 20.12 1.60 -16.48
N GLY A 2 21.38 2.02 -16.37
CA GLY A 2 22.39 1.24 -15.62
C GLY A 2 22.05 1.17 -14.14
N LYS A 3 22.23 0.00 -13.51
CA LYS A 3 22.10 -0.12 -12.05
C LYS A 3 23.20 0.73 -11.40
N GLN A 4 22.80 1.75 -10.65
CA GLN A 4 23.73 2.61 -9.93
C GLN A 4 24.09 1.93 -8.60
N PHE A 5 25.38 1.73 -8.38
CA PHE A 5 25.93 1.10 -7.19
C PHE A 5 26.71 2.12 -6.37
N PHE A 6 26.61 2.00 -5.05
CA PHE A 6 27.18 2.95 -4.10
C PHE A 6 28.10 2.24 -3.12
N THR A 7 29.21 2.87 -2.82
CA THR A 7 30.15 2.46 -1.78
C THR A 7 29.61 2.76 -0.38
N ALA A 8 30.16 2.09 0.63
CA ALA A 8 29.74 2.28 2.03
C ALA A 8 29.80 3.75 2.51
N HIS A 9 30.72 4.56 1.98
CA HIS A 9 30.83 5.99 2.34
C HIS A 9 29.68 6.81 1.76
N GLU A 10 29.30 6.53 0.52
CA GLU A 10 28.17 7.20 -0.15
C GLU A 10 26.85 6.83 0.52
N VAL A 11 26.69 5.56 0.92
CA VAL A 11 25.48 5.10 1.64
C VAL A 11 25.29 5.82 2.96
N ILE A 12 26.36 6.08 3.72
CA ILE A 12 26.27 6.81 5.00
C ILE A 12 25.80 8.24 4.81
N GLN A 13 26.14 8.87 3.67
CA GLN A 13 25.69 10.22 3.37
C GLN A 13 24.20 10.25 2.98
N GLN A 14 23.68 9.16 2.42
CA GLN A 14 22.30 9.08 1.95
C GLN A 14 21.32 8.55 3.02
N VAL A 15 21.78 7.71 3.94
CA VAL A 15 20.91 7.10 4.97
C VAL A 15 20.90 7.93 6.25
N HIS A 16 19.80 8.64 6.50
CA HIS A 16 19.58 9.40 7.72
C HIS A 16 19.42 8.47 8.93
N GLY A 17 20.25 8.68 9.96
CA GLY A 17 20.30 7.84 11.17
C GLY A 17 21.40 6.78 11.17
N LEU A 18 22.10 6.60 10.05
CA LEU A 18 23.23 5.67 9.92
C LEU A 18 24.57 6.44 9.91
N HIS A 19 25.05 6.82 11.09
CA HIS A 19 26.18 7.76 11.21
C HIS A 19 27.59 7.13 11.14
N SER A 20 27.72 5.81 10.98
CA SER A 20 29.05 5.19 10.96
C SER A 20 29.16 3.95 10.07
N LEU A 21 30.35 3.78 9.48
CA LEU A 21 30.74 2.56 8.74
C LEU A 21 30.66 1.32 9.61
N SER A 22 30.93 1.45 10.92
CA SER A 22 30.80 0.34 11.87
C SER A 22 29.35 -0.11 11.99
N THR A 23 28.41 0.83 12.09
CA THR A 23 26.97 0.54 12.14
C THR A 23 26.52 -0.14 10.86
N LEU A 24 26.90 0.41 9.69
CA LEU A 24 26.58 -0.20 8.39
C LEU A 24 27.14 -1.62 8.28
N ASN A 25 28.39 -1.83 8.69
CA ASN A 25 29.01 -3.16 8.66
C ASN A 25 28.32 -4.13 9.61
N LYS A 26 27.90 -3.69 10.81
CA LYS A 26 27.13 -4.52 11.74
C LYS A 26 25.80 -4.94 11.14
N TRP A 27 25.07 -4.00 10.53
CA TRP A 27 23.79 -4.31 9.89
C TRP A 27 23.97 -5.24 8.70
N ALA A 28 24.93 -4.96 7.82
CA ALA A 28 25.19 -5.80 6.67
C ALA A 28 25.67 -7.21 7.06
N ASN A 29 26.49 -7.34 8.10
CA ASN A 29 26.90 -8.66 8.62
C ASN A 29 25.72 -9.43 9.21
N PHE A 30 24.81 -8.73 9.90
CA PHE A 30 23.58 -9.34 10.39
C PHE A 30 22.71 -9.81 9.22
N ILE A 31 22.47 -8.93 8.23
CA ILE A 31 21.70 -9.25 7.02
C ILE A 31 22.29 -10.47 6.28
N GLN A 32 23.62 -10.53 6.10
CA GLN A 32 24.25 -11.68 5.43
C GLN A 32 24.12 -13.00 6.19
N LYS A 33 24.15 -12.96 7.53
CA LYS A 33 24.17 -14.17 8.36
C LYS A 33 22.78 -14.65 8.78
N GLU A 34 21.88 -13.72 9.05
CA GLU A 34 20.60 -13.97 9.71
C GLU A 34 19.44 -13.89 8.73
N CYS A 35 19.62 -13.23 7.59
CA CYS A 35 18.60 -13.06 6.55
C CYS A 35 18.97 -13.82 5.25
N ASP A 36 20.08 -14.58 5.28
CA ASP A 36 20.69 -15.28 4.13
C ASP A 36 20.80 -14.42 2.86
N TYR A 37 21.00 -13.12 3.05
CA TYR A 37 21.00 -12.15 1.96
C TYR A 37 22.40 -11.98 1.37
N THR A 38 22.51 -12.03 0.05
CA THR A 38 23.80 -11.90 -0.65
C THR A 38 23.95 -10.51 -1.25
N PHE A 39 24.89 -9.72 -0.71
CA PHE A 39 25.25 -8.41 -1.28
C PHE A 39 26.14 -8.54 -2.54
N GLN A 40 26.08 -7.53 -3.39
CA GLN A 40 26.98 -7.38 -4.53
C GLN A 40 28.36 -6.86 -4.09
N TYR A 41 29.39 -7.34 -4.78
CA TYR A 41 30.77 -6.93 -4.57
C TYR A 41 31.42 -6.55 -5.90
N GLU A 42 32.18 -5.47 -5.87
CA GLU A 42 32.95 -4.98 -7.02
C GLU A 42 34.43 -4.82 -6.67
N TYR A 43 35.30 -4.96 -7.67
CA TYR A 43 36.74 -4.76 -7.52
C TYR A 43 37.09 -3.31 -7.79
N ILE A 44 37.14 -2.50 -6.73
CA ILE A 44 37.42 -1.08 -6.82
C ILE A 44 38.95 -0.88 -6.75
N PRO A 45 39.56 -0.13 -7.69
CA PRO A 45 40.98 0.21 -7.62
C PRO A 45 41.23 1.13 -6.43
N PHE A 46 42.28 0.87 -5.66
CA PHE A 46 42.77 1.76 -4.62
C PHE A 46 44.26 2.02 -4.79
N VAL A 47 44.67 3.23 -4.45
CA VAL A 47 46.07 3.64 -4.48
C VAL A 47 46.65 3.42 -3.09
N SER A 48 47.72 2.65 -3.01
CA SER A 48 48.50 2.53 -1.78
C SER A 48 49.80 3.32 -1.92
N HIS A 49 50.11 4.14 -0.91
CA HIS A 49 51.38 4.85 -0.82
C HIS A 49 52.34 4.01 0.03
N GLY A 50 53.11 3.17 -0.65
CA GLY A 50 54.21 2.42 -0.04
C GLY A 50 55.53 3.14 -0.17
N ARG A 51 56.55 2.70 0.60
CA ARG A 51 57.93 3.20 0.54
C ARG A 51 58.60 3.12 -0.85
N LYS A 52 58.01 2.38 -1.80
CA LYS A 52 58.52 2.14 -3.16
C LYS A 52 57.70 2.84 -4.27
N GLY A 53 56.81 3.78 -3.93
CA GLY A 53 55.98 4.51 -4.90
C GLY A 53 54.49 4.11 -4.90
N GLN A 54 53.70 4.75 -5.78
CA GLN A 54 52.28 4.45 -5.94
C GLN A 54 52.09 3.09 -6.62
N THR A 55 51.38 2.17 -5.96
CA THR A 55 50.94 0.91 -6.56
C THR A 55 49.41 0.87 -6.60
N LYS A 56 48.84 0.53 -7.77
CA LYS A 56 47.40 0.34 -7.99
C LYS A 56 47.05 -1.09 -7.62
N HIS A 57 46.22 -1.25 -6.61
CA HIS A 57 45.69 -2.53 -6.16
C HIS A 57 44.19 -2.56 -6.35
N HIS A 58 43.60 -3.75 -6.46
CA HIS A 58 42.15 -3.91 -6.50
C HIS A 58 41.66 -4.51 -5.19
N ARG A 59 40.63 -3.92 -4.60
CA ARG A 59 39.99 -4.43 -3.38
C ARG A 59 38.56 -4.82 -3.68
N LYS A 60 38.21 -6.07 -3.34
CA LYS A 60 36.81 -6.51 -3.32
C LYS A 60 36.05 -5.70 -2.27
N THR A 61 35.14 -4.85 -2.73
CA THR A 61 34.40 -3.91 -1.90
C THR A 61 32.91 -4.17 -2.08
N ARG A 62 32.17 -4.20 -0.97
CA ARG A 62 30.71 -4.32 -1.01
C ARG A 62 30.13 -3.04 -1.57
N VAL A 63 29.27 -3.19 -2.58
CA VAL A 63 28.52 -2.08 -3.16
C VAL A 63 27.04 -2.31 -2.90
N LEU A 64 26.29 -1.22 -2.74
CA LEU A 64 24.88 -1.25 -2.46
C LEU A 64 24.07 -0.64 -3.60
N SER A 65 22.92 -1.22 -3.90
CA SER A 65 21.98 -0.66 -4.88
C SER A 65 21.13 0.45 -4.27
N THR A 66 20.45 1.23 -5.13
CA THR A 66 19.45 2.21 -4.69
C THR A 66 18.34 1.57 -3.84
N GLU A 67 17.89 0.37 -4.21
CA GLU A 67 16.85 -0.36 -3.48
C GLU A 67 17.33 -0.74 -2.08
N GLU A 68 18.58 -1.20 -1.94
CA GLU A 68 19.15 -1.53 -0.64
C GLU A 68 19.32 -0.29 0.25
N ILE A 69 19.68 0.86 -0.33
CA ILE A 69 19.75 2.13 0.40
C ILE A 69 18.37 2.54 0.92
N GLN A 70 17.33 2.42 0.10
CA GLN A 70 15.95 2.71 0.52
C GLN A 70 15.50 1.80 1.65
N LYS A 71 15.77 0.49 1.54
CA LYS A 71 15.49 -0.46 2.63
C LYS A 71 16.25 -0.10 3.91
N LEU A 72 17.52 0.26 3.82
CA LEU A 72 18.31 0.69 4.99
C LEU A 72 17.76 1.97 5.63
N GLN A 73 17.24 2.91 4.84
CA GLN A 73 16.56 4.10 5.34
C GLN A 73 15.29 3.71 6.12
N GLU A 74 14.51 2.78 5.58
CA GLU A 74 13.30 2.29 6.23
C GLU A 74 13.61 1.53 7.53
N VAL A 75 14.68 0.71 7.54
CA VAL A 75 15.22 0.10 8.78
C VAL A 75 15.52 1.16 9.83
N ALA A 76 16.18 2.27 9.46
CA ALA A 76 16.52 3.34 10.40
C ALA A 76 15.28 3.94 11.08
N HIS A 77 14.17 4.06 10.35
CA HIS A 77 12.89 4.54 10.87
C HIS A 77 12.15 3.49 11.73
N LEU A 78 12.34 2.20 11.46
CA LEU A 78 11.70 1.11 12.18
C LEU A 78 12.43 0.73 13.47
N ILE A 79 13.75 0.97 13.56
CA ILE A 79 14.57 0.65 14.74
C ILE A 79 13.95 1.17 16.05
N PRO A 80 13.50 2.44 16.16
CA PRO A 80 12.90 2.95 17.39
C PRO A 80 11.57 2.28 17.78
N LYS A 81 10.85 1.68 16.81
CA LYS A 81 9.51 1.11 17.02
C LYS A 81 9.56 -0.38 17.37
N ILE A 82 10.35 -1.16 16.63
CA ILE A 82 10.34 -2.63 16.69
C ILE A 82 11.70 -3.24 17.04
N GLY A 83 12.73 -2.41 17.19
CA GLY A 83 14.09 -2.83 17.45
C GLY A 83 14.85 -3.25 16.19
N ARG A 84 16.19 -3.20 16.29
CA ARG A 84 17.11 -3.38 15.15
C ARG A 84 16.97 -4.72 14.42
N ASN A 85 17.01 -5.83 15.16
CA ASN A 85 17.04 -7.15 14.52
C ASN A 85 15.75 -7.44 13.77
N LYS A 86 14.60 -7.05 14.36
CA LYS A 86 13.28 -7.23 13.74
C LYS A 86 13.12 -6.35 12.50
N ALA A 87 13.54 -5.09 12.56
CA ALA A 87 13.53 -4.19 11.40
C ALA A 87 14.41 -4.70 10.25
N LEU A 88 15.60 -5.22 10.55
CA LEU A 88 16.50 -5.77 9.53
C LEU A 88 15.91 -7.02 8.87
N ARG A 89 15.32 -7.93 9.67
CA ARG A 89 14.67 -9.14 9.14
C ARG A 89 13.48 -8.79 8.25
N GLN A 90 12.61 -7.88 8.71
CA GLN A 90 11.43 -7.45 7.97
C GLN A 90 11.69 -6.98 6.53
N LEU A 91 12.86 -6.39 6.26
CA LEU A 91 13.14 -5.79 4.96
C LEU A 91 14.15 -6.58 4.10
N PHE A 92 14.97 -7.43 4.71
CA PHE A 92 16.06 -8.15 4.04
C PHE A 92 15.93 -9.68 4.10
N ASP A 93 15.13 -10.23 4.99
CA ASP A 93 14.97 -11.67 5.12
C ASP A 93 14.01 -12.19 4.06
N VAL A 94 14.57 -12.97 3.13
CA VAL A 94 13.81 -13.68 2.08
C VAL A 94 12.94 -14.78 2.71
N HIS A 95 13.28 -15.22 3.93
CA HIS A 95 12.65 -16.28 4.67
C HIS A 95 11.81 -15.81 5.86
N GLU A 96 11.53 -14.51 6.02
CA GLU A 96 10.47 -14.03 6.92
C GLU A 96 9.07 -14.34 6.34
N LYS A 97 8.87 -15.58 5.91
CA LYS A 97 7.57 -16.23 6.01
C LYS A 97 7.30 -16.32 7.49
N VAL A 98 6.37 -15.49 7.95
CA VAL A 98 5.65 -15.57 9.24
C VAL A 98 5.97 -16.86 9.97
N ASP A 99 6.68 -16.77 11.10
CA ASP A 99 7.03 -17.93 11.93
C ASP A 99 5.74 -18.64 12.36
N LEU A 100 5.38 -19.70 11.63
CA LEU A 100 4.11 -20.42 11.80
C LEU A 100 3.99 -21.08 13.19
N MET A 101 5.09 -21.17 13.94
CA MET A 101 5.15 -21.74 15.29
C MET A 101 4.69 -20.75 16.37
N LYS A 102 4.61 -19.45 16.06
CA LYS A 102 4.11 -18.42 16.98
C LYS A 102 2.67 -18.05 16.66
N HIS A 103 1.75 -18.92 17.10
CA HIS A 103 0.31 -18.77 16.86
C HIS A 103 -0.26 -17.39 17.23
N HIS A 104 0.25 -16.74 18.28
CA HIS A 104 -0.22 -15.40 18.67
C HIS A 104 0.16 -14.31 17.65
N GLU A 105 1.37 -14.35 17.08
CA GLU A 105 1.82 -13.39 16.06
C GLU A 105 1.05 -13.62 14.74
N LEU A 106 0.77 -14.89 14.40
CA LEU A 106 -0.11 -15.26 13.28
C LEU A 106 -1.53 -14.73 13.44
N ILE A 107 -2.12 -14.89 14.63
CA ILE A 107 -3.48 -14.39 14.91
C ILE A 107 -3.51 -12.88 14.76
N ASN A 108 -2.53 -12.14 15.29
CA ASN A 108 -2.50 -10.68 15.15
C ASN A 108 -2.41 -10.26 13.68
N PHE A 109 -1.53 -10.89 12.89
CA PHE A 109 -1.40 -10.62 11.46
C PHE A 109 -2.66 -10.96 10.66
N ILE A 110 -3.27 -12.13 10.92
CA ILE A 110 -4.54 -12.52 10.28
C ILE A 110 -5.64 -11.54 10.67
N THR A 111 -5.68 -11.11 11.93
CA THR A 111 -6.69 -10.17 12.46
C THR A 111 -6.54 -8.80 11.82
N GLU A 112 -5.31 -8.30 11.62
CA GLU A 112 -5.05 -7.05 10.89
C GLU A 112 -5.56 -7.12 9.45
N ILE A 113 -5.20 -8.18 8.70
CA ILE A 113 -5.68 -8.37 7.32
C ILE A 113 -7.21 -8.45 7.26
N PHE A 114 -7.82 -9.19 8.19
CA PHE A 114 -9.27 -9.31 8.26
C PHE A 114 -9.93 -7.97 8.58
N ASN A 115 -9.39 -7.20 9.52
CA ASN A 115 -9.91 -5.89 9.89
C ASN A 115 -9.83 -4.90 8.73
N GLU A 116 -8.73 -4.87 7.99
CA GLU A 116 -8.61 -4.01 6.80
C GLU A 116 -9.67 -4.34 5.75
N LYS A 117 -9.87 -5.64 5.47
CA LYS A 117 -10.90 -6.10 4.55
C LYS A 117 -12.32 -5.79 5.05
N LEU A 118 -12.57 -5.91 6.35
CA LEU A 118 -13.86 -5.55 6.94
C LEU A 118 -14.13 -4.05 6.81
N ILE A 119 -13.15 -3.20 7.08
CA ILE A 119 -13.27 -1.75 6.91
C ILE A 119 -13.56 -1.38 5.44
N GLU A 120 -12.90 -2.05 4.49
CA GLU A 120 -13.17 -1.84 3.06
C GLU A 120 -14.59 -2.27 2.69
N ARG A 121 -15.05 -3.42 3.19
CA ARG A 121 -16.42 -3.91 2.96
C ARG A 121 -17.46 -3.00 3.59
N ASP A 122 -17.24 -2.49 4.79
CA ASP A 122 -18.13 -1.54 5.45
C ASP A 122 -18.27 -0.24 4.65
N LYS A 123 -17.17 0.26 4.06
CA LYS A 123 -17.23 1.42 3.16
C LYS A 123 -18.12 1.14 1.95
N ILE A 124 -17.98 -0.04 1.34
CA ILE A 124 -18.82 -0.44 0.19
C ILE A 124 -20.28 -0.56 0.60
N ILE A 125 -20.58 -1.20 1.73
CA ILE A 125 -21.93 -1.32 2.27
C ILE A 125 -22.53 0.07 2.51
N HIS A 126 -21.78 1.00 3.12
CA HIS A 126 -22.24 2.36 3.33
C HIS A 126 -22.57 3.09 2.02
N VAL A 127 -21.78 2.90 0.96
CA VAL A 127 -22.07 3.48 -0.35
C VAL A 127 -23.34 2.89 -0.94
N LEU A 128 -23.50 1.56 -0.90
CA LEU A 128 -24.68 0.87 -1.41
C LEU A 128 -25.96 1.27 -0.67
N VAL A 129 -25.90 1.38 0.66
CA VAL A 129 -27.04 1.83 1.47
C VAL A 129 -27.44 3.26 1.11
N ARG A 130 -26.49 4.16 0.87
CA ARG A 130 -26.79 5.52 0.39
C ARG A 130 -27.49 5.50 -0.97
N GLN A 131 -26.96 4.71 -1.91
CA GLN A 131 -27.56 4.58 -3.25
C GLN A 131 -28.97 4.02 -3.18
N TYR A 132 -29.20 3.00 -2.34
CA TYR A 132 -30.53 2.43 -2.11
C TYR A 132 -31.51 3.48 -1.58
N ASN A 133 -31.11 4.23 -0.54
CA ASN A 133 -31.97 5.27 0.05
C ASN A 133 -32.29 6.40 -0.95
N ASP A 134 -31.35 6.77 -1.81
CA ASP A 134 -31.59 7.78 -2.84
C ASP A 134 -32.54 7.28 -3.94
N LEU A 135 -32.43 6.01 -4.33
CA LEU A 135 -33.36 5.39 -5.27
C LEU A 135 -34.77 5.27 -4.68
N ASP A 136 -34.88 4.89 -3.41
CA ASP A 136 -36.17 4.77 -2.72
C ASP A 136 -36.89 6.13 -2.66
N LYS A 137 -36.18 7.21 -2.31
CA LYS A 137 -36.72 8.58 -2.38
C LYS A 137 -37.23 8.94 -3.77
N ARG A 138 -36.48 8.60 -4.82
CA ARG A 138 -36.88 8.87 -6.21
C ARG A 138 -38.11 8.07 -6.61
N LEU A 139 -38.23 6.82 -6.17
CA LEU A 139 -39.40 5.99 -6.40
C LEU A 139 -40.65 6.58 -5.73
N ILE A 140 -40.52 7.05 -4.49
CA ILE A 140 -41.60 7.70 -3.76
C ILE A 140 -42.06 8.98 -4.49
N ASP A 141 -41.12 9.82 -4.92
CA ASP A 141 -41.43 11.04 -5.67
C ASP A 141 -42.12 10.74 -7.01
N LEU A 142 -41.59 9.79 -7.78
CA LEU A 142 -42.21 9.34 -9.04
C LEU A 142 -43.61 8.78 -8.81
N SER A 143 -43.82 7.97 -7.77
CA SER A 143 -45.14 7.45 -7.42
C SER A 143 -46.11 8.56 -7.09
N HIS A 144 -45.67 9.60 -6.36
CA HIS A 144 -46.49 10.76 -6.08
C HIS A 144 -46.86 11.52 -7.36
N ARG A 145 -45.90 11.75 -8.24
CA ARG A 145 -46.13 12.44 -9.53
C ARG A 145 -47.08 11.67 -10.44
N VAL A 146 -46.95 10.34 -10.53
CA VAL A 146 -47.89 9.49 -11.28
C VAL A 146 -49.31 9.65 -10.72
N LYS A 147 -49.49 9.57 -9.39
CA LYS A 147 -50.81 9.78 -8.76
C LYS A 147 -51.40 11.16 -9.03
N GLN A 148 -50.57 12.21 -9.12
CA GLN A 148 -51.05 13.56 -9.46
C GLN A 148 -51.47 13.66 -10.92
N ILE A 149 -50.74 13.02 -11.83
CA ILE A 149 -51.09 12.94 -13.26
C ILE A 149 -52.40 12.16 -13.42
N GLU A 150 -52.56 11.01 -12.76
CA GLU A 150 -53.80 10.23 -12.78
C GLU A 150 -55.01 11.02 -12.29
N LYS A 151 -54.85 11.84 -11.23
CA LYS A 151 -55.91 12.72 -10.72
C LYS A 151 -56.28 13.87 -11.65
N THR A 152 -55.31 14.38 -12.41
CA THR A 152 -55.54 15.48 -13.37
C THR A 152 -56.05 14.99 -14.72
N TYR A 153 -55.88 13.70 -15.03
CA TYR A 153 -56.32 13.06 -16.27
C TYR A 153 -57.70 12.39 -16.16
N VAL A 154 -58.39 12.45 -15.01
CA VAL A 154 -59.80 12.07 -14.95
C VAL A 154 -60.57 13.03 -15.87
N PRO A 155 -61.15 12.56 -17.00
CA PRO A 155 -61.89 13.44 -17.88
C PRO A 155 -63.17 13.86 -17.15
N ASP A 156 -63.44 15.16 -17.12
CA ASP A 156 -64.80 15.69 -16.98
C ASP A 156 -65.61 15.22 -18.20
N SER A 157 -66.07 13.97 -18.17
CA SER A 157 -67.02 13.44 -19.15
C SER A 157 -68.28 12.96 -18.43
N ASP A 158 -68.93 13.87 -17.70
CA ASP A 158 -70.33 13.71 -17.28
C ASP A 158 -71.13 15.01 -17.39
N ASN A 159 -70.68 15.97 -18.20
CA ASN A 159 -71.41 17.20 -18.49
C ASN A 159 -71.46 17.49 -20.00
N THR A 160 -72.17 16.64 -20.74
CA THR A 160 -72.78 17.03 -22.02
C THR A 160 -74.24 16.63 -22.04
N SER A 161 -75.04 17.55 -21.50
CA SER A 161 -76.36 17.90 -22.01
C SER A 161 -76.43 17.76 -23.55
N SER A 162 -77.11 16.73 -24.03
CA SER A 162 -77.68 16.73 -25.39
C SER A 162 -78.84 15.74 -25.49
N GLY A 163 -79.98 16.16 -24.94
CA GLY A 163 -81.27 15.65 -25.40
C GLY A 163 -81.49 16.11 -26.83
N TRP A 164 -81.29 15.23 -27.82
CA TRP A 164 -81.75 15.52 -29.19
C TRP A 164 -82.17 14.30 -30.03
N PHE A 165 -82.10 13.09 -29.52
CA PHE A 165 -82.57 11.90 -30.26
C PHE A 165 -83.81 11.27 -29.63
N ARG A 166 -84.92 12.02 -29.68
CA ARG A 166 -86.27 11.47 -29.79
C ARG A 166 -86.91 12.00 -31.06
N ARG A 167 -86.86 11.23 -32.14
CA ARG A 167 -87.81 11.39 -33.25
C ARG A 167 -88.74 10.19 -33.26
N LYS A 168 -90.00 10.45 -32.91
CA LYS A 168 -91.14 9.62 -33.34
C LYS A 168 -91.33 9.84 -34.84
N ARG A 169 -91.41 8.76 -35.61
CA ARG A 169 -92.53 8.42 -36.49
C ARG A 169 -92.35 6.99 -36.96
#